data_AF-A0A3M1NUZ9-F1
#
_entry.id   AF-A0A3M1NUZ9-F1
#
_cell.length_a   1.000
_cell.length_b   1.000
_cell.length_c   1.000
_cell.angle_alpha   90.00
_cell.angle_beta   90.00
_cell.angle_gamma   90.00
#
_symmetry.space_group_name_H-M   'P 1'
#
loop_
_entity.id
_entity.type
_entity.pdbx_description
1 polymer ?
#
loop_
_entity_poly.entity_id
_entity_poly.type
_entity_poly.pdbx_seq_one_letter_code
_entity_poly.pdbx_strand_id
1 'polypeptide(L)' 'MPRWCPGCGDNAILTSVQKLCRDEQLPPEKTVFVSGIGCSSRFP' A
#
# COMPACT_ATOMS: atom_id res chain seq x y z
N MET A 1 3.07 -1.93 -10.69
CA MET A 1 1.71 -1.38 -10.50
C MET A 1 0.82 -2.54 -10.06
N PRO A 2 0.29 -2.53 -8.82
CA PRO A 2 -0.53 -3.62 -8.31
C PRO A 2 -1.72 -3.88 -9.25
N ARG A 3 -1.96 -5.15 -9.55
CA ARG A 3 -3.00 -5.55 -10.51
C ARG A 3 -4.38 -5.51 -9.86
N TRP A 4 -4.89 -4.31 -9.56
CA TRP A 4 -6.28 -4.10 -9.15
C TRP A 4 -7.15 -3.66 -10.32
N CYS A 5 -8.44 -3.96 -10.26
CA CYS A 5 -9.39 -3.51 -11.28
C CYS A 5 -9.48 -1.97 -11.30
N PRO A 6 -9.83 -1.35 -12.45
CA PRO A 6 -10.15 0.07 -12.50
C PRO A 6 -11.25 0.43 -11.50
N GLY A 7 -11.05 1.48 -10.70
CA GLY A 7 -11.99 1.90 -9.65
C GLY A 7 -11.93 1.08 -8.35
N CYS A 8 -11.03 0.10 -8.23
CA CYS A 8 -10.85 -0.65 -6.99
C CYS A 8 -10.35 0.25 -5.85
N GLY A 9 -11.01 0.17 -4.69
CA GLY A 9 -10.68 0.95 -3.50
C GLY A 9 -9.29 0.70 -2.92
N ASP A 10 -8.67 -0.45 -3.21
CA ASP A 10 -7.30 -0.76 -2.77
C ASP A 10 -6.27 0.26 -3.31
N ASN A 11 -6.52 0.86 -4.48
CA ASN A 11 -5.69 1.94 -5.01
C ASN A 11 -5.74 3.20 -4.13
N ALA A 12 -6.90 3.51 -3.55
CA ALA A 12 -7.06 4.65 -2.65
C ALA A 12 -6.32 4.40 -1.33
N ILE A 13 -6.38 3.17 -0.80
CA ILE A 13 -5.65 2.77 0.40
C ILE A 13 -4.14 2.88 0.15
N LEU A 14 -3.62 2.35 -0.96
CA LEU A 14 -2.21 2.47 -1.34
C LEU A 14 -1.75 3.92 -1.38
N THR A 15 -2.54 4.80 -2.02
CA THR A 15 -2.20 6.22 -2.13
C THR A 15 -2.14 6.89 -0.75
N SER A 16 -3.07 6.57 0.15
CA SER A 16 -3.10 7.12 1.50
C SER A 16 -1.93 6.64 2.35
N VAL A 17 -1.58 5.36 2.29
CA VAL A 17 -0.43 4.81 3.03
C VAL A 17 0.89 5.39 2.50
N GLN A 18 1.05 5.51 1.18
CA GLN A 18 2.23 6.15 0.60
C GLN A 18 2.39 7.60 1.04
N LYS A 19 1.28 8.35 1.13
CA LYS A 19 1.29 9.72 1.68
C LYS A 19 1.72 9.70 3.14
N LEU A 20 1.16 8.82 3.96
CA LEU A 20 1.52 8.69 5.37
C LEU A 20 3.02 8.38 5.54
N CYS A 21 3.55 7.41 4.81
CA CYS A 21 4.97 7.06 4.87
C CYS A 21 5.88 8.23 4.50
N ARG A 22 5.47 9.06 3.53
CA ARG A 22 6.20 10.26 3.14
C ARG A 22 6.11 11.34 4.22
N ASP A 23 4.91 11.63 4.70
CA ASP A 23 4.63 12.75 5.59
C ASP A 23 5.25 12.52 6.98
N GLU A 24 5.24 11.28 7.46
CA GLU A 24 5.89 10.85 8.71
C GLU A 24 7.37 10.44 8.53
N GLN A 25 7.90 10.57 7.30
CA GLN A 25 9.29 10.24 6.96
C GLN A 25 9.72 8.84 7.46
N LEU A 26 8.84 7.86 7.30
CA LEU A 26 9.10 6.51 7.80
C LEU A 26 10.28 5.90 7.02
N PRO A 27 11.38 5.53 7.71
CA PRO A 27 12.54 4.96 7.06
C PRO A 27 12.17 3.62 6.39
N PRO A 28 12.38 3.46 5.07
CA PRO A 28 12.03 2.22 4.36
C PRO A 28 12.70 0.98 4.94
N GLU A 29 13.92 1.11 5.45
CA GLU A 29 14.68 0.02 6.07
C GLU A 29 14.10 -0.45 7.41
N LYS A 30 13.21 0.33 8.03
CA LYS A 30 12.48 -0.04 9.25
C LYS A 30 10.97 -0.22 9.02
N THR A 31 10.52 -0.15 7.78
CA THR A 31 9.10 -0.24 7.43
C THR A 31 8.86 -1.55 6.69
N VAL A 32 7.93 -2.36 7.20
CA VAL A 32 7.53 -3.62 6.56
C VAL A 32 6.02 -3.65 6.43
N PHE A 33 5.55 -4.12 5.27
CA PHE A 33 4.14 -4.36 5.02
C PHE A 33 3.89 -5.87 5.01
N VAL A 34 2.96 -6.33 5.83
CA VAL A 34 2.61 -7.74 5.94
C VAL A 34 1.18 -7.91 5.43
N SER A 35 1.03 -8.77 4.44
CA SER A 35 -0.21 -9.00 3.71
C SER A 35 -0.64 -10.46 3.82
N GLY A 36 -1.96 -10.70 3.80
CA GLY A 36 -2.56 -12.04 3.80
C GLY A 36 -2.59 -12.69 2.41
N ILE A 37 -3.73 -13.30 2.07
CA ILE A 37 -4.01 -13.84 0.72
C ILE A 37 -5.22 -13.13 0.12
N GLY A 38 -5.10 -12.65 -1.12
CA GLY A 38 -6.20 -12.02 -1.87
C GLY A 38 -5.78 -10.83 -2.72
N CYS A 39 -6.78 -10.09 -3.24
CA CYS A 39 -6.55 -8.86 -4.00
C CYS A 39 -5.87 -7.79 -3.14
N SER A 40 -6.35 -7.57 -1.92
CA SER A 40 -5.75 -6.63 -0.96
C SER A 40 -4.31 -6.99 -0.61
N SER A 41 -3.96 -8.28 -0.67
CA SER A 41 -2.62 -8.77 -0.35
C SER A 41 -1.56 -8.49 -1.41
N ARG A 42 -1.94 -7.83 -2.50
CA ARG A 42 -1.03 -7.25 -3.50
C ARG A 42 -0.47 -5.91 -3.05
N PHE A 43 -0.80 -5.48 -1.83
CA PHE A 43 -0.17 -4.37 -1.15
C PHE A 43 1.33 -4.66 -0.99
N PRO A 44 2.22 -3.77 -1.48
CA PRO A 44 3.66 -3.95 -1.43
C PRO A 44 4.20 -3.87 -0.01
#